data_AF-A0A352NN92-F1
#
_entry.id   AF-A0A352NN92-F1
#
_cell.length_a   1.000
_cell.length_b   1.000
_cell.length_c   1.000
_cell.angle_alpha   90.00
_cell.angle_beta   90.00
_cell.angle_gamma   90.00
#
_symmetry.space_group_name_H-M   'P 1'
#
loop_
_entity.id
_entity.type
_entity.pdbx_description
1 polymer ?
#
loop_
_entity_poly.entity_id
_entity_poly.type
_entity_poly.pdbx_seq_one_letter_code
_entity_poly.pdbx_strand_id
1 'polypeptide(L)'
;GLGYITAKALDDNIICSRGDSLRGHEFHYSTLELGREYQRAYRLTKWGEQTAWQDGVITANILASYVHLHFAGCPDTATRLIESCEKYKNSGS
;
A
#
# COMPACT_ATOMS: atom_id res chain seq x y z
N GLY A 1 -4.20 0.69 -14.22
CA GLY A 1 -4.30 2.02 -14.86
C GLY A 1 -2.96 2.46 -15.39
N LEU A 2 -2.85 3.64 -16.01
CA LEU A 2 -1.56 4.29 -16.35
C LEU A 2 -1.53 5.68 -15.70
N GLY A 3 -0.58 5.94 -14.80
CA GLY A 3 -0.29 7.28 -14.30
C GLY A 3 -0.05 7.40 -12.80
N TYR A 4 0.12 8.64 -12.34
CA TYR A 4 0.35 8.98 -10.94
C TYR A 4 -0.92 8.88 -10.10
N ILE A 5 -0.79 8.24 -8.94
CA ILE A 5 -1.88 8.00 -8.00
C ILE A 5 -1.50 8.47 -6.60
N THR A 6 -2.52 8.81 -5.82
CA THR A 6 -2.43 8.88 -4.37
C THR A 6 -3.05 7.62 -3.78
N ALA A 7 -2.29 6.91 -2.94
CA ALA A 7 -2.74 5.71 -2.23
C ALA A 7 -3.00 6.07 -0.77
N LYS A 8 -4.28 6.09 -0.37
CA LYS A 8 -4.66 6.29 1.02
C LYS A 8 -4.79 4.94 1.73
N ALA A 9 -4.01 4.71 2.78
CA ALA A 9 -4.05 3.49 3.58
C ALA A 9 -5.44 3.31 4.21
N LEU A 10 -6.07 2.16 3.97
CA LEU A 10 -7.36 1.80 4.55
C LEU A 10 -7.20 1.17 5.93
N ASP A 11 -6.04 0.58 6.20
CA ASP A 11 -5.63 0.04 7.49
C ASP A 11 -4.10 0.10 7.66
N ASP A 12 -3.64 -0.17 8.88
CA ASP A 12 -2.23 -0.34 9.21
C ASP A 12 -1.62 -1.51 8.42
N ASN A 13 -0.38 -1.33 7.97
CA ASN A 13 0.40 -2.38 7.33
C ASN A 13 1.90 -2.19 7.59
N ILE A 14 2.72 -3.06 7.02
CA ILE A 14 4.17 -3.09 7.23
C ILE A 14 4.92 -1.81 6.83
N ILE A 15 4.29 -0.91 6.06
CA ILE A 15 4.96 0.30 5.55
C ILE A 15 4.24 1.61 5.87
N CYS A 16 3.00 1.60 6.37
CA CYS A 16 2.26 2.82 6.72
C CYS A 16 1.14 2.56 7.71
N SER A 17 0.65 3.63 8.34
CA SER A 17 -0.50 3.60 9.23
C SER A 17 -1.78 3.93 8.48
N ARG A 18 -2.92 3.47 9.01
CA ARG A 18 -4.25 3.78 8.49
C ARG A 18 -4.43 5.28 8.32
N GLY A 19 -4.89 5.68 7.13
CA GLY A 19 -5.14 7.07 6.78
C GLY A 19 -3.95 7.80 6.15
N ASP A 20 -2.74 7.26 6.24
CA ASP A 20 -1.56 7.81 5.57
C ASP A 20 -1.80 7.87 4.05
N SER A 21 -1.24 8.91 3.42
CA SER A 21 -1.34 9.12 1.98
C SER A 21 0.02 8.99 1.33
N LEU A 22 0.17 7.97 0.50
CA LEU A 22 1.38 7.68 -0.23
C LEU A 22 1.25 8.10 -1.69
N ARG A 23 2.37 8.44 -2.33
CA ARG A 23 2.41 8.76 -3.76
C ARG A 23 3.12 7.66 -4.52
N GLY A 24 2.58 7.34 -5.69
CA GLY A 24 3.14 6.31 -6.56
C GLY A 24 2.55 6.38 -7.95
N HIS A 25 2.72 5.29 -8.67
CA HIS A 25 2.13 5.09 -9.98
C HIS A 25 1.65 3.65 -10.15
N GLU A 26 0.69 3.47 -11.04
CA GLU A 26 0.25 2.15 -11.47
C GLU A 26 0.50 1.99 -12.97
N PHE A 27 1.05 0.83 -13.34
CA PHE A 27 1.21 0.39 -14.72
C PHE A 27 0.90 -1.11 -14.81
N HIS A 28 -0.38 -1.45 -14.96
CA HIS A 28 -0.79 -2.85 -15.09
C HIS A 28 -1.97 -2.99 -16.05
N TYR A 29 -1.97 -4.11 -16.78
CA TYR A 29 -3.03 -4.53 -17.72
C TYR A 29 -3.90 -5.66 -17.16
N SER A 30 -3.55 -6.22 -16.00
CA SER A 30 -4.32 -7.24 -15.29
C SER A 30 -5.20 -6.64 -14.20
N THR A 31 -6.27 -7.32 -13.80
CA THR A 31 -7.10 -6.90 -12.66
C THR A 31 -6.87 -7.84 -11.48
N LEU A 32 -7.02 -7.30 -10.27
CA LEU A 32 -6.99 -8.09 -9.04
C LEU A 32 -8.42 -8.45 -8.65
N GLU A 33 -8.82 -9.69 -8.92
CA GLU A 33 -10.08 -10.25 -8.41
C GLU A 33 -9.82 -11.00 -7.11
N LEU A 34 -10.40 -10.50 -6.03
CA LEU A 34 -10.24 -11.07 -4.69
C LEU A 34 -11.59 -11.33 -4.06
N GLY A 35 -11.66 -12.40 -3.28
CA GLY A 35 -12.78 -12.65 -2.39
C GLY A 35 -12.92 -11.56 -1.33
N ARG A 36 -14.13 -11.45 -0.76
CA ARG A 36 -14.46 -10.42 0.25
C ARG A 36 -13.73 -10.63 1.58
N GLU A 37 -13.17 -11.81 1.79
CA GLU A 37 -12.35 -12.16 2.94
C GLU A 37 -11.01 -11.43 3.00
N TYR A 38 -10.54 -10.87 1.86
CA TYR A 38 -9.27 -10.16 1.81
C TYR A 38 -9.44 -8.68 2.11
N GLN A 39 -8.68 -8.23 3.10
CA GLN A 39 -8.63 -6.83 3.47
C GLN A 39 -7.86 -6.02 2.44
N ARG A 40 -8.49 -4.97 1.89
CA ARG A 40 -7.87 -4.08 0.91
C ARG A 40 -6.89 -3.12 1.58
N ALA A 41 -5.74 -2.91 0.95
CA ALA A 41 -4.68 -2.07 1.51
C ALA A 41 -4.95 -0.57 1.33
N TYR A 42 -5.39 -0.19 0.14
CA TYR A 42 -5.45 1.20 -0.27
C TYR A 42 -6.77 1.58 -0.91
N ARG A 43 -7.17 2.84 -0.71
CA ARG A 43 -8.06 3.56 -1.62
C ARG A 43 -7.19 4.43 -2.51
N LEU A 44 -7.22 4.16 -3.80
CA LEU A 44 -6.46 4.89 -4.80
C LEU A 44 -7.28 6.02 -5.40
N THR A 45 -6.61 7.08 -5.80
CA THR A 45 -7.19 8.18 -6.56
C THR A 45 -6.17 8.67 -7.56
N LYS A 46 -6.57 8.76 -8.83
CA LYS A 46 -5.71 9.29 -9.88
C LYS A 46 -5.61 10.80 -9.76
N TRP A 47 -4.41 11.35 -9.91
CA TRP A 47 -4.21 12.78 -9.77
C TRP A 47 -5.02 13.57 -10.81
N GLY A 48 -5.79 14.56 -10.35
CA GLY A 48 -6.67 15.37 -11.21
C GLY A 48 -8.01 14.71 -11.57
N GLU A 49 -8.28 13.49 -11.10
CA GLU A 49 -9.55 12.78 -11.32
C GLU A 49 -10.29 12.56 -9.99
N GLN A 50 -11.62 12.48 -10.04
CA GLN A 50 -12.45 12.17 -8.86
C GLN A 50 -12.66 10.66 -8.65
N THR A 51 -12.27 9.85 -9.63
CA THR A 51 -12.45 8.39 -9.59
C THR A 51 -11.53 7.76 -8.55
N ALA A 52 -12.10 6.88 -7.71
CA ALA A 52 -11.36 6.12 -6.72
C ALA A 52 -11.74 4.64 -6.77
N TRP A 53 -10.75 3.77 -6.57
CA TRP A 53 -10.91 2.32 -6.48
C TRP A 53 -10.06 1.77 -5.33
N GLN A 54 -10.27 0.51 -4.97
CA GLN A 54 -9.46 -0.15 -3.94
C GLN A 54 -8.37 -1.00 -4.59
N ASP A 55 -7.15 -0.90 -4.08
CA ASP A 55 -6.02 -1.74 -4.48
C ASP A 55 -5.33 -2.41 -3.29
N GLY A 56 -4.59 -3.48 -3.60
CA GLY A 56 -3.74 -4.21 -2.70
C GLY A 56 -4.46 -5.07 -1.66
N VAL A 57 -3.69 -5.94 -1.02
CA VAL A 57 -4.12 -6.89 0.02
C VAL A 57 -3.18 -6.80 1.20
N ILE A 58 -3.76 -6.83 2.40
CA ILE A 58 -3.04 -6.99 3.65
C ILE A 58 -3.39 -8.35 4.24
N THR A 59 -2.38 -9.15 4.60
CA THR A 59 -2.55 -10.35 5.41
C THR A 59 -1.33 -10.58 6.30
N ALA A 60 -1.50 -10.53 7.61
CA ALA A 60 -0.40 -10.56 8.59
C ALA A 60 0.67 -9.50 8.25
N ASN A 61 1.89 -9.92 7.92
CA ASN A 61 3.01 -9.06 7.51
C ASN A 61 3.17 -8.94 5.98
N ILE A 62 2.17 -9.38 5.20
CA ILE A 62 2.19 -9.29 3.74
C ILE A 62 1.37 -8.08 3.30
N LEU A 63 2.01 -7.23 2.51
CA LEU A 63 1.36 -6.22 1.69
C LEU A 63 1.65 -6.54 0.22
N ALA A 64 0.61 -6.83 -0.56
CA ALA A 64 0.69 -7.00 -2.00
C ALA A 64 -0.11 -5.89 -2.68
N SER A 65 0.45 -5.21 -3.69
CA SER A 65 -0.18 -4.03 -4.31
C SER A 65 0.38 -3.80 -5.71
N TYR A 66 -0.45 -3.30 -6.64
CA TYR A 66 0.00 -2.87 -7.97
C TYR A 66 0.62 -1.47 -7.95
N VAL A 67 0.38 -0.70 -6.88
CA VAL A 67 1.03 0.59 -6.66
C VAL A 67 2.54 0.43 -6.54
N HIS A 68 3.26 1.05 -7.47
CA HIS A 68 4.68 1.27 -7.35
C HIS A 68 4.91 2.56 -6.56
N LEU A 69 5.32 2.43 -5.31
CA LEU A 69 5.51 3.55 -4.39
C LEU A 69 6.77 4.33 -4.70
N HIS A 70 6.70 5.65 -4.54
CA HIS A 70 7.86 6.53 -4.65
C HIS A 70 8.38 6.87 -3.26
N PHE A 71 9.34 6.09 -2.74
CA PHE A 71 9.87 6.26 -1.38
C PHE A 71 10.45 7.65 -1.09
N ALA A 72 11.02 8.34 -2.07
CA ALA A 72 11.49 9.71 -1.87
C ALA A 72 10.34 10.70 -1.59
N GLY A 73 9.09 10.34 -1.91
CA GLY A 73 7.89 11.09 -1.51
C GLY A 73 7.28 10.63 -0.18
N CYS A 74 7.77 9.51 0.39
CA CYS A 74 7.25 8.89 1.61
C CYS A 74 8.42 8.25 2.40
N PRO A 75 9.37 9.04 2.94
CA PRO A 75 10.57 8.49 3.59
C PRO A 75 10.24 7.59 4.79
N ASP A 76 9.19 7.92 5.55
CA ASP A 76 8.73 7.15 6.71
C ASP A 76 8.33 5.72 6.34
N THR A 77 7.96 5.48 5.08
CA THR A 77 7.55 4.16 4.57
C THR A 77 8.72 3.18 4.56
N ALA A 78 9.93 3.65 4.23
CA ALA A 78 11.13 2.82 4.27
C ALA A 78 11.54 2.52 5.72
N THR A 79 11.48 3.53 6.60
CA THR A 79 11.77 3.36 8.04
C THR A 79 10.83 2.33 8.67
N ARG A 80 9.52 2.43 8.44
CA ARG A 80 8.52 1.48 8.96
C ARG A 80 8.73 0.04 8.48
N LEU A 81 9.16 -0.13 7.23
CA LEU A 81 9.48 -1.45 6.71
C LEU A 81 10.65 -2.08 7.50
N ILE A 82 11.71 -1.31 7.73
CA ILE A 82 12.87 -1.75 8.51
C ILE A 82 12.45 -2.08 9.95
N GLU A 83 11.69 -1.20 10.61
CA GLU A 83 11.17 -1.45 11.97
C GLU A 83 10.32 -2.72 12.05
N SER A 84 9.51 -3.00 11.02
CA SER A 84 8.70 -4.22 10.94
C SER A 84 9.58 -5.48 10.86
N CYS A 85 10.66 -5.42 10.08
CA CYS A 85 11.65 -6.50 10.01
C CYS A 85 12.38 -6.70 11.35
N GLU A 86 12.76 -5.63 12.03
CA GLU A 86 13.41 -5.70 13.35
C GLU A 86 12.49 -6.30 14.41
N LYS A 87 11.22 -5.88 14.45
CA LYS A 87 10.20 -6.46 15.34
C LYS A 87 10.05 -7.96 15.10
N TYR A 88 9.98 -8.38 13.83
CA TYR A 88 9.89 -9.79 13.49
C TYR A 88 11.11 -10.58 13.98
N LYS A 89 12.33 -10.07 13.75
CA LYS A 89 13.58 -10.69 14.23
C LYS A 89 13.56 -10.87 15.76
N ASN A 90 13.05 -9.90 16.51
CA ASN A 90 13.02 -9.94 17.97
C ASN A 90 11.86 -10.80 18.52
N SER A 91 10.80 -11.04 17.75
CA SER A 91 9.63 -11.82 18.18
C SER A 91 9.87 -13.34 18.28
N GLY A 92 10.98 -13.82 17.71
CA GLY A 92 11.43 -15.21 17.80
C GLY A 92 12.52 -15.47 18.85
N SER A 93 12.76 -14.51 19.76
CA SER A 93 13.71 -14.60 20.88
C SER A 93 13.01 -14.94 22.20
#